data_AF-A0A358HW07-F1
#
_entry.id   AF-A0A358HW07-F1
#
_cell.length_a   1.000
_cell.length_b   1.000
_cell.length_c   1.000
_cell.angle_alpha   90.00
_cell.angle_beta   90.00
_cell.angle_gamma   90.00
#
_symmetry.space_group_name_H-M   'P 1'
#
loop_
_entity.id
_entity.type
_entity.pdbx_description
1 polymer ?
#
loop_
_entity_poly.entity_id
_entity_poly.type
_entity_poly.pdbx_seq_one_letter_code
_entity_poly.pdbx_strand_id
1 'polypeptide(L)'
;VTPGPARYTTVAETGGRLGFITPLTHNFCEGCNRVRVTCTGTLYMCLGQEDHVDLRAALRTGDPRALNQMLDAAMELKPKGHDFVIDRKGQKPAVGRHMSMTGG
;
A
#
# COMPACT_ATOMS: atom_id res chain seq x y z
N VAL A 1 -3.90 -14.55 -13.21
CA VAL A 1 -3.51 -13.45 -12.29
C VAL A 1 -4.05 -13.81 -10.91
N THR A 2 -3.20 -13.93 -9.88
CA THR A 2 -3.68 -14.07 -8.49
C THR A 2 -4.19 -12.71 -7.99
N PRO A 3 -5.33 -12.64 -7.28
CA PRO A 3 -5.92 -11.38 -6.82
C PRO A 3 -5.09 -10.63 -5.75
N GLY A 4 -3.99 -11.23 -5.29
CA GLY A 4 -3.13 -10.66 -4.26
C GLY A 4 -1.77 -11.35 -4.21
N PRO A 5 -0.90 -10.92 -3.28
CA PRO A 5 0.48 -11.40 -3.17
C PRO A 5 0.60 -12.82 -2.60
N ALA A 6 -0.52 -13.47 -2.29
CA ALA A 6 -0.53 -14.81 -1.71
C ALA A 6 0.01 -15.83 -2.72
N ARG A 7 0.95 -16.66 -2.25
CA ARG A 7 1.39 -17.86 -2.95
C ARG A 7 0.60 -19.04 -2.40
N TYR A 8 -0.03 -19.80 -3.29
CA TYR A 8 -0.96 -20.86 -2.89
C TYR A 8 -0.32 -22.24 -3.00
N THR A 9 -0.66 -23.11 -2.06
CA THR A 9 -0.37 -24.54 -2.10
C THR A 9 -1.65 -25.35 -1.87
N THR A 10 -1.67 -26.59 -2.34
CA THR A 10 -2.75 -27.54 -2.05
C THR A 10 -2.32 -28.46 -0.92
N VAL A 11 -3.18 -28.61 0.09
CA VAL A 11 -2.97 -29.51 1.23
C VAL A 11 -3.33 -30.92 0.79
N ALA A 12 -2.39 -31.86 0.86
CA ALA A 12 -2.56 -33.20 0.31
C ALA A 12 -3.65 -34.00 1.03
N GLU A 13 -3.76 -33.82 2.35
CA GLU A 13 -4.65 -34.58 3.23
C GLU A 13 -6.12 -34.15 3.09
N THR A 14 -6.38 -32.88 2.78
CA THR A 14 -7.73 -32.31 2.75
C THR A 14 -8.16 -31.88 1.35
N GLY A 15 -7.24 -31.78 0.39
CA GLY A 15 -7.48 -31.15 -0.91
C GLY A 15 -7.71 -29.63 -0.84
N GLY A 16 -7.61 -29.03 0.34
CA GLY A 16 -7.83 -27.59 0.54
C GLY A 16 -6.71 -26.73 -0.05
N ARG A 17 -7.04 -25.50 -0.44
CA ARG A 17 -6.04 -24.51 -0.90
C ARG A 17 -5.66 -23.57 0.25
N LEU A 18 -4.36 -23.49 0.54
CA LEU A 18 -3.80 -22.59 1.55
C LEU A 18 -2.93 -21.52 0.88
N GLY A 19 -3.06 -20.26 1.31
CA GLY A 19 -2.30 -19.13 0.76
C GLY A 19 -1.37 -18.50 1.79
N PHE A 20 -0.10 -18.31 1.42
CA PHE A 20 0.90 -17.65 2.25
C PHE A 20 1.25 -16.27 1.68
N ILE A 21 1.21 -15.25 2.53
CA ILE A 21 1.69 -13.90 2.21
C ILE A 21 2.98 -13.68 2.98
N THR A 22 4.05 -13.32 2.28
CA THR A 22 5.37 -13.03 2.87
C THR A 22 5.69 -11.55 2.71
N PRO A 23 5.15 -10.66 3.57
CA PRO A 23 5.26 -9.21 3.36
C PRO A 23 6.67 -8.66 3.59
N LEU A 24 7.62 -9.47 4.06
CA LEU A 24 8.92 -9.03 4.57
C LEU A 24 10.08 -9.61 3.75
N THR A 25 10.28 -10.93 3.84
CA THR A 25 11.45 -11.62 3.28
C THR A 25 11.47 -11.69 1.76
N HIS A 26 10.30 -11.85 1.14
CA HIS A 26 10.10 -11.86 -0.30
C HIS A 26 8.93 -10.94 -0.59
N ASN A 27 9.13 -9.66 -0.28
CA ASN A 27 8.09 -8.66 -0.41
C ASN A 27 7.56 -8.61 -1.86
N PHE A 28 6.34 -8.12 -2.00
CA PHE A 28 5.62 -8.08 -3.29
C PHE A 28 5.51 -6.65 -3.83
N CYS A 29 6.37 -5.75 -3.36
CA CYS A 29 6.30 -4.33 -3.69
C CYS A 29 6.54 -4.06 -5.17
N GLU A 30 7.44 -4.81 -5.80
CA GLU A 30 7.74 -4.69 -7.24
C GLU A 30 6.49 -4.83 -8.12
N GLY A 31 5.59 -5.74 -7.76
CA GLY A 31 4.30 -5.93 -8.44
C GLY A 31 3.13 -5.15 -7.82
N CYS A 32 3.38 -4.29 -6.83
CA CYS A 32 2.31 -3.60 -6.10
C CYS A 32 1.75 -2.43 -6.89
N ASN A 33 0.55 -2.61 -7.43
CA ASN A 33 -0.21 -1.59 -8.16
C ASN A 33 -1.31 -0.90 -7.33
N ARG A 34 -1.22 -0.96 -6.00
CA ARG A 34 -2.25 -0.40 -5.10
C ARG A 34 -1.87 0.96 -4.56
N VAL A 35 -2.86 1.83 -4.46
CA VAL A 35 -2.84 3.10 -3.70
C VAL A 35 -4.15 3.19 -2.92
N ARG A 36 -4.21 4.02 -1.87
CA ARG A 36 -5.38 4.11 -1.00
C ARG A 36 -5.78 5.55 -0.73
N VAL A 37 -7.07 5.84 -0.81
CA VAL A 37 -7.64 7.13 -0.44
C VAL A 37 -8.32 6.99 0.92
N THR A 38 -7.98 7.86 1.86
CA THR A 38 -8.65 7.90 3.17
C THR A 38 -10.04 8.52 3.06
N CYS A 39 -10.86 8.38 4.10
CA CYS A 39 -12.17 9.04 4.18
C CYS A 39 -12.09 10.58 4.13
N THR A 40 -10.94 11.17 4.47
CA THR A 40 -10.69 12.61 4.39
C THR A 40 -10.22 13.07 3.01
N GLY A 41 -10.05 12.15 2.04
CA GLY A 41 -9.60 12.45 0.69
C GLY A 41 -8.08 12.58 0.54
N THR A 42 -7.31 11.99 1.46
CA THR A 42 -5.85 11.93 1.37
C THR A 42 -5.42 10.65 0.66
N LEU A 43 -4.60 10.77 -0.39
CA LEU A 43 -4.04 9.64 -1.12
C LEU A 43 -2.72 9.21 -0.51
N TYR A 44 -2.60 7.93 -0.17
CA TYR A 44 -1.37 7.27 0.22
C TYR A 44 -0.95 6.27 -0.87
N MET A 45 0.30 6.38 -1.31
CA MET A 45 0.85 5.56 -2.39
C MET A 45 1.42 4.24 -1.89
N CYS A 46 1.71 4.16 -0.59
CA CYS A 46 2.25 2.99 0.09
C CYS A 46 1.69 2.88 1.51
N LEU A 47 1.51 1.64 1.98
CA LEU A 47 1.14 1.38 3.37
C LEU A 47 2.30 1.58 4.35
N GLY A 48 3.54 1.51 3.87
CA GLY A 48 4.76 1.55 4.70
C GLY A 48 5.56 2.85 4.62
N GLN A 49 5.04 3.93 4.03
CA GLN A 49 5.70 5.24 3.94
C GLN A 49 4.73 6.38 4.23
N GLU A 50 5.18 7.51 4.77
CA GLU A 50 4.34 8.65 5.16
C GLU A 50 3.95 9.61 4.03
N ASP A 51 4.59 9.49 2.86
CA ASP A 51 4.28 10.32 1.71
C ASP A 51 2.81 10.18 1.31
N HIS A 52 2.17 11.33 1.13
CA HIS A 52 0.76 11.43 0.81
C HIS A 52 0.47 12.68 0.00
N VAL A 53 -0.71 12.70 -0.60
CA VAL A 53 -1.18 13.79 -1.44
C VAL A 53 -2.61 14.17 -1.05
N ASP A 54 -2.89 15.47 -0.91
CA ASP A 54 -4.25 15.97 -0.65
C ASP A 54 -5.06 16.01 -1.96
N LEU A 55 -5.75 14.91 -2.22
CA LEU A 55 -6.59 14.76 -3.41
C LEU A 55 -7.89 15.58 -3.29
N ARG A 56 -8.35 15.86 -2.05
CA ARG A 56 -9.55 16.64 -1.78
C ARG A 56 -9.37 18.08 -2.23
N ALA A 57 -8.19 18.66 -2.05
CA ALA A 57 -7.88 20.00 -2.53
C ALA A 57 -8.04 20.11 -4.05
N ALA A 58 -7.47 19.15 -4.80
CA ALA A 58 -7.60 19.11 -6.25
C ALA A 58 -9.07 18.92 -6.70
N LEU A 59 -9.81 17.98 -6.07
CA LEU A 59 -11.22 17.75 -6.39
C LEU A 59 -12.10 18.99 -6.16
N ARG A 60 -11.82 19.79 -5.13
CA ARG A 60 -12.58 21.00 -4.80
C ARG A 60 -12.43 22.13 -5.80
N THR A 61 -11.41 22.09 -6.66
CA THR A 61 -11.25 23.07 -7.74
C THR A 61 -12.30 22.90 -8.84
N GLY A 62 -12.89 21.70 -8.95
CA GLY A 62 -13.80 21.35 -10.04
C GLY A 62 -13.10 21.16 -11.40
N ASP A 63 -11.77 21.31 -11.47
CA ASP A 63 -10.99 21.11 -12.68
C ASP A 63 -10.43 19.67 -12.76
N PRO A 64 -10.87 18.85 -13.72
CA PRO A 64 -10.34 17.51 -13.92
C PRO A 64 -8.83 17.50 -14.23
N ARG A 65 -8.28 18.56 -14.82
CA ARG A 65 -6.86 18.65 -15.13
C ARG A 65 -6.01 18.77 -13.88
N ALA A 66 -6.44 19.58 -12.91
CA ALA A 66 -5.79 19.68 -11.61
C ALA A 66 -5.78 18.32 -10.87
N LEU A 67 -6.88 17.56 -10.97
CA LEU A 67 -6.94 16.21 -10.40
C LEU A 67 -5.95 15.26 -11.07
N ASN A 68 -5.90 15.23 -12.40
CA ASN A 68 -4.98 14.36 -13.14
C ASN A 68 -3.52 14.68 -12.82
N GLN A 69 -3.16 15.97 -12.81
CA GLN A 69 -1.81 16.41 -12.44
C GLN A 69 -1.42 15.95 -11.03
N MET A 70 -2.37 16.00 -10.10
CA MET A 70 -2.14 15.56 -8.72
C MET A 70 -1.97 14.04 -8.62
N LEU A 71 -2.71 13.27 -9.42
CA LEU A 71 -2.56 11.82 -9.52
C LEU A 71 -1.22 11.42 -10.13
N ASP A 72 -0.80 12.10 -11.22
CA ASP A 72 0.48 11.86 -11.86
C ASP A 72 1.65 12.13 -10.88
N ALA A 73 1.62 13.29 -10.21
CA ALA A 73 2.58 13.63 -9.16
C ALA A 73 2.60 12.60 -8.02
N ALA A 74 1.42 12.09 -7.62
CA ALA A 74 1.34 11.04 -6.61
C ALA A 74 2.02 9.75 -7.10
N MET A 75 1.86 9.35 -8.37
CA MET A 75 2.49 8.13 -8.88
C MET A 75 4.02 8.24 -8.90
N GLU A 76 4.58 9.43 -9.15
CA GLU A 76 6.03 9.67 -9.08
C GLU A 76 6.59 9.51 -7.65
N LEU A 77 5.78 9.84 -6.63
CA LEU A 77 6.12 9.66 -5.22
C LEU A 77 5.95 8.22 -4.73
N LYS A 78 5.39 7.31 -5.56
CA LYS A 78 5.19 5.92 -5.14
C LYS A 78 6.55 5.24 -4.96
N PRO A 79 6.91 4.79 -3.75
CA PRO A 79 8.18 4.12 -3.51
C PRO A 79 8.20 2.77 -4.24
N LYS A 80 9.39 2.37 -4.73
CA LYS A 80 9.61 1.04 -5.33
C LYS A 80 9.33 -0.10 -4.35
N GLY A 81 9.48 0.17 -3.06
CA GLY A 81 9.10 -0.74 -1.98
C GLY A 81 9.22 -0.07 -0.63
N HIS A 82 8.60 -0.68 0.38
CA HIS A 82 8.82 -0.29 1.77
C HIS A 82 10.09 -0.95 2.30
N ASP A 83 10.73 -0.31 3.28
CA ASP A 83 11.89 -0.87 3.98
C ASP A 83 11.52 -1.14 5.45
N PHE A 84 10.89 -2.30 5.69
CA PHE A 84 10.53 -2.70 7.04
C PHE A 84 11.72 -3.38 7.69
N VAL A 85 12.44 -2.63 8.52
CA VAL A 85 13.51 -3.16 9.35
C VAL A 85 12.92 -3.87 10.57
N ILE A 86 13.08 -5.20 10.63
CA ILE A 86 12.66 -5.99 11.79
C ILE A 86 13.89 -6.37 12.59
N ASP A 87 14.13 -5.62 13.66
CA ASP A 87 15.14 -5.94 14.67
C ASP A 87 14.47 -6.44 15.95
N ARG A 88 15.08 -7.45 16.59
CA ARG A 88 14.66 -8.03 17.86
C ARG A 88 14.75 -7.04 19.03
N LYS A 89 15.50 -5.94 18.87
CA LYS A 89 15.72 -4.94 19.93
C LYS A 89 14.63 -3.86 20.06
N GLY A 90 13.47 -4.05 19.42
CA GLY A 90 12.33 -3.14 19.59
C GLY A 90 12.52 -1.83 18.82
N GLN A 91 12.24 -1.86 17.52
CA GLN A 91 12.22 -0.68 16.66
C GLN A 91 10.88 0.06 16.77
N LYS A 92 10.93 1.37 16.50
CA LYS A 92 9.73 2.19 16.35
C LYS A 92 8.92 1.71 15.14
N PRO A 93 7.60 1.94 15.10
CA PRO A 93 6.78 1.66 13.93
C PRO A 93 7.36 2.32 12.67
N ALA A 94 7.32 1.62 11.54
CA ALA A 94 7.82 2.14 10.25
C ALA A 94 7.06 3.40 9.80
N VAL A 95 5.81 3.54 10.23
CA VAL A 95 4.95 4.70 10.01
C VAL A 95 4.30 5.07 11.34
N GLY A 96 4.18 6.36 11.62
CA GLY A 96 3.52 6.89 12.82
C GLY A 96 1.99 6.79 12.77
N ARG A 97 1.41 6.62 11.57
CA ARG A 97 -0.04 6.42 11.42
C ARG A 97 -0.48 5.00 11.76
N HIS A 98 -1.71 4.87 12.24
CA HIS A 98 -2.35 3.56 12.43
C HIS A 98 -2.89 3.02 11.10
N MET A 99 -2.78 1.70 10.87
CA MET A 99 -3.17 1.08 9.60
C MET A 99 -4.66 1.27 9.28
N SER A 100 -5.52 1.35 10.32
CA SER A 100 -6.96 1.61 10.15
C SER A 100 -7.29 2.93 9.49
N MET A 101 -6.40 3.93 9.61
CA MET A 101 -6.58 5.23 8.94
C MET A 101 -6.51 5.09 7.42
N THR A 102 -5.77 4.10 6.92
CA THR A 102 -5.63 3.82 5.49
C THR A 102 -6.54 2.69 5.01
N GLY A 103 -7.64 2.40 5.73
CA GLY A 103 -8.59 1.34 5.36
C GLY A 103 -8.05 -0.08 5.59
N GLY A 104 -7.29 -0.25 6.68
CA GLY A 104 -6.90 -1.55 7.24
C GLY A 104 -7.88 -2.01 8.30
#